data_AF-A0AAU7XGQ0-F1
#
_entry.id   AF-A0AAU7XGQ0-F1
#
_cell.length_a   1.000
_cell.length_b   1.000
_cell.length_c   1.000
_cell.angle_alpha   90.00
_cell.angle_beta   90.00
_cell.angle_gamma   90.00
#
_symmetry.space_group_name_H-M   'P 1'
#
loop_
_entity.id
_entity.type
_entity.pdbx_description
1 polymer ?
#
loop_
_entity_poly.entity_id
_entity_poly.type
_entity_poly.pdbx_seq_one_letter_code
_entity_poly.pdbx_strand_id
1 'polypeptide(L)'
;MVWQGRNILISIVFGAGASFGSGGCLPKNPPLGNDLFNDLENLNGAFYRLSSDSKAVFRTYGFKAGMATVADDSRLINPLQKELACYLSKFSTRPDNAYVRLFNKLRNCMEQINITILNYDLLIEKSLARNGFNVDYNAGDNGINLLKPHGSSNFLPQLPNGMVMSGNTMIGCGTYVEGLETKAVSTAHEVETWCNDQKTLT
;
A
#
# COMPACT_ATOMS: atom_id res chain seq x y z
N MET A 1 11.76 -45.11 9.70
CA MET A 1 10.42 -44.49 9.73
C MET A 1 10.62 -43.00 9.94
N VAL A 2 10.69 -42.23 8.85
CA VAL A 2 10.85 -40.77 8.93
C VAL A 2 9.48 -40.22 9.29
N TRP A 3 9.38 -39.61 10.47
CA TRP A 3 8.22 -38.79 10.83
C TRP A 3 8.18 -37.60 9.85
N GLN A 4 7.38 -37.70 8.80
CA GLN A 4 6.97 -36.52 8.04
C GLN A 4 5.97 -35.76 8.91
N GLY A 5 6.49 -34.91 9.80
CA GLY A 5 5.68 -33.93 10.51
C GLY A 5 4.88 -33.14 9.48
N ARG A 6 3.57 -32.96 9.73
CA ARG A 6 2.75 -32.08 8.89
C ARG A 6 3.44 -30.71 8.82
N ASN A 7 3.78 -30.26 7.62
CA ASN A 7 4.16 -28.87 7.39
C ASN A 7 2.94 -28.01 7.77
N ILE A 8 2.98 -27.42 8.96
CA ILE A 8 1.94 -26.48 9.40
C ILE A 8 2.25 -25.16 8.72
N LEU A 9 1.36 -24.74 7.83
CA LEU A 9 1.39 -23.42 7.23
C LEU A 9 0.59 -22.47 8.13
N ILE A 10 1.22 -21.39 8.59
CA ILE A 10 0.57 -20.37 9.41
C ILE A 10 0.32 -19.15 8.53
N SER A 11 -0.90 -18.60 8.58
CA SER A 11 -1.20 -17.32 7.94
C SER A 11 -1.45 -16.26 8.99
N ILE A 12 -0.74 -15.13 8.90
CA ILE A 12 -0.90 -13.98 9.80
C ILE A 12 -1.51 -12.83 9.00
N VAL A 13 -2.64 -12.30 9.49
CA VAL A 13 -3.35 -11.20 8.82
C VAL A 13 -3.27 -9.93 9.67
N PHE A 14 -2.83 -8.83 9.06
CA PHE A 14 -2.70 -7.51 9.68
C PHE A 14 -3.67 -6.50 9.06
N GLY A 15 -4.29 -5.68 9.91
CA GLY A 15 -5.11 -4.52 9.51
C GLY A 15 -4.45 -3.18 9.81
N ALA A 16 -5.15 -2.07 9.54
CA ALA A 16 -4.64 -0.70 9.70
C ALA A 16 -4.16 -0.40 11.13
N GLY A 17 -4.89 -0.92 12.13
CA GLY A 17 -4.53 -0.79 13.54
C GLY A 17 -3.15 -1.37 13.88
N ALA A 18 -2.69 -2.40 13.16
CA ALA A 18 -1.38 -2.98 13.39
C ALA A 18 -0.25 -2.02 12.96
N SER A 19 -0.39 -1.33 11.82
CA SER A 19 0.59 -0.32 11.38
C SER A 19 0.60 0.88 12.34
N PHE A 20 -0.58 1.37 12.71
CA PHE A 20 -0.74 2.46 13.68
C PHE A 20 -0.10 2.13 15.04
N GLY A 21 -0.30 0.91 15.55
CA GLY A 21 0.24 0.45 16.83
C GLY A 21 1.65 -0.16 16.76
N SER A 22 2.32 -0.14 15.61
CA SER A 22 3.60 -0.86 15.42
C SER A 22 4.80 -0.23 16.16
N GLY A 23 4.63 0.94 16.78
CA GLY A 23 5.70 1.64 17.50
C GLY A 23 6.70 2.28 16.54
N GLY A 24 8.01 2.21 16.87
CA GLY A 24 9.09 2.95 16.21
C GLY A 24 8.95 3.08 14.67
N CYS A 25 8.46 4.22 14.21
CA CYS A 25 8.28 4.57 12.81
C CYS A 25 8.80 5.98 12.54
N LEU A 26 9.10 6.27 11.28
CA LEU A 26 9.41 7.61 10.78
C LEU A 26 8.45 7.96 9.64
N PRO A 27 7.96 9.21 9.55
CA PRO A 27 8.15 10.30 10.52
C PRO A 27 7.35 10.10 11.83
N LYS A 28 6.25 9.34 11.76
CA LYS A 28 5.39 8.89 12.85
C LYS A 28 4.80 7.54 12.45
N ASN A 29 3.95 6.93 13.28
CA ASN A 29 3.15 5.78 12.85
C ASN A 29 2.18 6.18 11.73
N PRO A 30 1.92 5.31 10.74
CA PRO A 30 0.89 5.55 9.74
C PRO A 30 -0.47 5.83 10.41
N PRO A 31 -1.16 6.91 10.01
CA PRO A 31 -2.41 7.34 10.65
C PRO A 31 -3.58 6.40 10.31
N LEU A 32 -4.59 6.38 11.18
CA LEU A 32 -5.89 5.73 10.92
C LEU A 32 -6.80 6.66 10.11
N GLY A 33 -7.92 6.15 9.61
CA GLY A 33 -8.75 6.81 8.59
C GLY A 33 -9.03 8.31 8.77
N ASN A 34 -9.46 8.76 9.95
CA ASN A 34 -9.76 10.18 10.18
C ASN A 34 -8.48 11.04 10.18
N ASP A 35 -7.43 10.58 10.87
CA ASP A 35 -6.14 11.26 10.91
C ASP A 35 -5.45 11.24 9.54
N LEU A 36 -5.64 10.17 8.76
CA LEU A 36 -5.11 10.00 7.42
C LEU A 36 -5.69 11.07 6.49
N PHE A 37 -7.01 11.27 6.53
CA PHE A 37 -7.63 12.31 5.71
C PHE A 37 -7.11 13.70 6.08
N ASN A 38 -6.99 14.02 7.37
CA ASN A 38 -6.46 15.31 7.82
C ASN A 38 -5.01 15.51 7.35
N ASP A 39 -4.17 14.48 7.48
CA ASP A 39 -2.79 14.53 7.00
C ASP A 39 -2.71 14.76 5.48
N LEU A 40 -3.56 14.10 4.69
CA LEU A 40 -3.62 14.25 3.23
C LEU A 40 -4.16 15.63 2.82
N GLU A 41 -5.20 16.12 3.49
CA GLU A 41 -5.74 17.47 3.26
C GLU A 41 -4.67 18.54 3.52
N ASN A 42 -3.83 18.37 4.55
CA ASN A 42 -2.75 19.28 4.87
C ASN A 42 -1.63 19.32 3.82
N LEU A 43 -1.58 18.37 2.89
CA LEU A 43 -0.65 18.40 1.75
C LEU A 43 -1.02 19.46 0.71
N ASN A 44 -2.20 20.10 0.83
CA ASN A 44 -2.73 21.07 -0.14
C ASN A 44 -2.87 20.50 -1.57
N GLY A 45 -3.05 19.18 -1.66
CA GLY A 45 -3.10 18.44 -2.91
C GLY A 45 -4.52 18.08 -3.38
N ALA A 46 -4.67 16.88 -3.95
CA ALA A 46 -5.93 16.35 -4.46
C ALA A 46 -6.99 16.22 -3.36
N PHE A 47 -6.63 15.70 -2.18
CA PHE A 47 -7.59 15.60 -1.07
C PHE A 47 -8.05 16.97 -0.57
N TYR A 48 -7.16 17.97 -0.61
CA TYR A 48 -7.49 19.35 -0.28
C TYR A 48 -8.51 19.98 -1.25
N ARG A 49 -8.51 19.57 -2.52
CA ARG A 49 -9.40 20.13 -3.56
C ARG A 49 -10.80 19.51 -3.58
N LEU A 50 -11.08 18.51 -2.72
CA LEU A 50 -12.41 17.92 -2.60
C LEU A 50 -13.45 18.94 -2.14
N SER A 51 -14.72 18.72 -2.48
CA SER A 51 -15.83 19.57 -2.03
C SER A 51 -15.99 19.52 -0.51
N SER A 52 -16.51 20.59 0.07
CA SER A 52 -16.77 20.66 1.52
C SER A 52 -17.65 19.51 2.02
N ASP A 53 -18.63 19.09 1.21
CA ASP A 53 -19.53 17.97 1.52
C ASP A 53 -18.78 16.63 1.59
N SER A 54 -17.96 16.32 0.58
CA SER A 54 -17.13 15.11 0.60
C SER A 54 -16.18 15.12 1.80
N LYS A 55 -15.52 16.26 2.05
CA LYS A 55 -14.60 16.41 3.18
C LYS A 55 -15.33 16.24 4.53
N ALA A 56 -16.58 16.67 4.65
CA ALA A 56 -17.39 16.46 5.86
C ALA A 56 -17.63 14.95 6.10
N VAL A 57 -17.89 14.19 5.03
CA VAL A 57 -18.06 12.73 5.13
C VAL A 57 -16.76 12.04 5.55
N PHE A 58 -15.60 12.43 5.00
CA PHE A 58 -14.30 11.90 5.43
C PHE A 58 -14.08 12.04 6.94
N ARG A 59 -14.42 13.21 7.51
CA ARG A 59 -14.23 13.49 8.94
C ARG A 59 -15.25 12.82 9.84
N THR A 60 -16.49 12.69 9.36
CA THR A 60 -17.63 12.21 10.18
C THR A 60 -17.76 10.69 10.13
N TYR A 61 -17.63 10.11 8.94
CA TYR A 61 -17.90 8.70 8.67
C TYR A 61 -16.64 7.90 8.29
N GLY A 62 -15.49 8.58 8.21
CA GLY A 62 -14.18 7.98 8.00
C GLY A 62 -13.81 7.79 6.53
N PHE A 63 -12.57 7.34 6.33
CA PHE A 63 -11.91 7.33 5.02
C PHE A 63 -12.67 6.54 3.96
N LYS A 64 -13.16 5.34 4.30
CA LYS A 64 -13.90 4.49 3.36
C LYS A 64 -15.20 5.14 2.90
N ALA A 65 -15.96 5.73 3.83
CA ALA A 65 -17.20 6.43 3.51
C ALA A 65 -16.93 7.70 2.70
N GLY A 66 -15.88 8.45 3.04
CA GLY A 66 -15.45 9.62 2.27
C GLY A 66 -15.08 9.26 0.82
N MET A 67 -14.30 8.20 0.62
CA MET A 67 -13.97 7.71 -0.73
C MET A 67 -15.22 7.31 -1.53
N ALA A 68 -16.26 6.80 -0.88
CA ALA A 68 -17.53 6.48 -1.56
C ALA A 68 -18.33 7.71 -2.03
N THR A 69 -17.96 8.92 -1.59
CA THR A 69 -18.55 10.18 -2.10
C THR A 69 -17.83 10.71 -3.33
N VAL A 70 -16.63 10.21 -3.63
CA VAL A 70 -15.86 10.62 -4.80
C VAL A 70 -16.53 9.99 -6.01
N ALA A 71 -16.84 10.81 -7.02
CA ALA A 71 -17.44 10.29 -8.25
C ALA A 71 -16.48 9.29 -8.91
N ASP A 72 -17.05 8.24 -9.50
CA ASP A 72 -16.32 7.23 -10.25
C ASP A 72 -15.83 7.80 -11.59
N ASP A 73 -14.81 8.66 -11.48
CA ASP A 73 -14.20 9.43 -12.56
C ASP A 73 -12.67 9.43 -12.35
N SER A 74 -11.94 8.91 -13.34
CA SER A 74 -10.49 8.77 -13.27
C SER A 74 -9.76 10.09 -13.03
N ARG A 75 -10.34 11.23 -13.45
CA ARG A 75 -9.77 12.57 -13.24
C ARG A 75 -9.80 12.99 -11.77
N LEU A 76 -10.68 12.41 -10.97
CA LEU A 76 -10.78 12.63 -9.53
C LEU A 76 -10.04 11.55 -8.75
N ILE A 77 -10.26 10.27 -9.11
CA ILE A 77 -9.72 9.12 -8.37
C ILE A 77 -8.21 9.00 -8.52
N ASN A 78 -7.66 9.14 -9.74
CA ASN A 78 -6.23 8.89 -9.97
C ASN A 78 -5.34 9.87 -9.20
N PRO A 79 -5.61 11.20 -9.18
CA PRO A 79 -4.84 12.12 -8.35
C PRO A 79 -4.87 11.79 -6.86
N LEU A 80 -6.04 11.37 -6.33
CA LEU A 80 -6.18 10.95 -4.94
C LEU A 80 -5.35 9.69 -4.64
N GLN A 81 -5.42 8.68 -5.49
CA GLN A 81 -4.65 7.44 -5.34
C GLN A 81 -3.14 7.69 -5.40
N LYS A 82 -2.68 8.54 -6.34
CA LYS A 82 -1.28 8.94 -6.44
C LYS A 82 -0.79 9.68 -5.20
N GLU A 83 -1.58 10.64 -4.71
CA GLU A 83 -1.26 11.38 -3.47
C GLU A 83 -1.18 10.46 -2.26
N LEU A 84 -2.14 9.53 -2.13
CA LEU A 84 -2.15 8.52 -1.09
C LEU A 84 -0.92 7.60 -1.17
N ALA A 85 -0.55 7.15 -2.37
CA ALA A 85 0.63 6.31 -2.59
C ALA A 85 1.94 7.03 -2.24
N CYS A 86 2.09 8.29 -2.68
CA CYS A 86 3.23 9.13 -2.32
C CYS A 86 3.31 9.37 -0.81
N TYR A 87 2.17 9.60 -0.14
CA TYR A 87 2.12 9.80 1.29
C TYR A 87 2.52 8.54 2.07
N LEU A 88 1.88 7.40 1.79
CA LEU A 88 2.06 6.17 2.56
C LEU A 88 3.40 5.46 2.31
N SER A 89 4.01 5.65 1.13
CA SER A 89 5.32 5.05 0.82
C SER A 89 6.48 5.65 1.65
N LYS A 90 6.31 6.86 2.18
CA LYS A 90 7.31 7.58 2.99
C LYS A 90 7.53 6.98 4.37
N PHE A 91 6.53 6.28 4.91
CA PHE A 91 6.62 5.70 6.24
C PHE A 91 7.68 4.61 6.30
N SER A 92 8.55 4.65 7.31
CA SER A 92 9.63 3.68 7.49
C SER A 92 9.66 3.15 8.91
N THR A 93 10.10 1.91 9.09
CA THR A 93 10.30 1.33 10.42
C THR A 93 11.62 1.75 11.03
N ARG A 94 11.65 1.92 12.35
CA ARG A 94 12.86 1.99 13.16
C ARG A 94 13.24 0.58 13.67
N PRO A 95 14.47 0.35 14.15
CA PRO A 95 14.89 -0.97 14.63
C PRO A 95 14.03 -1.54 15.78
N ASP A 96 13.41 -0.68 16.58
CA ASP A 96 12.56 -1.04 17.71
C ASP A 96 11.09 -1.32 17.33
N ASN A 97 10.73 -1.19 16.05
CA ASN A 97 9.37 -1.46 15.56
C ASN A 97 8.91 -2.90 15.87
N ALA A 98 7.63 -3.06 16.20
CA ALA A 98 7.04 -4.34 16.56
C ALA A 98 7.15 -5.39 15.45
N TYR A 99 6.97 -5.00 14.18
CA TYR A 99 7.13 -5.92 13.05
C TYR A 99 8.58 -6.38 12.88
N VAL A 100 9.54 -5.47 13.03
CA VAL A 100 10.98 -5.80 12.98
C VAL A 100 11.31 -6.83 14.05
N ARG A 101 10.85 -6.61 15.28
CA ARG A 101 11.06 -7.53 16.41
C ARG A 101 10.34 -8.86 16.19
N LEU A 102 9.12 -8.84 15.64
CA LEU A 102 8.33 -10.04 15.37
C LEU A 102 9.05 -10.94 14.35
N PHE A 103 9.45 -10.39 13.20
CA PHE A 103 10.10 -11.18 12.15
C PHE A 103 11.50 -11.65 12.56
N ASN A 104 12.22 -10.88 13.38
CA ASN A 104 13.46 -11.37 13.98
C ASN A 104 13.22 -12.60 14.88
N LYS A 105 12.17 -12.56 15.72
CA LYS A 105 11.82 -13.68 16.62
C LYS A 105 11.35 -14.91 15.85
N LEU A 106 10.65 -14.72 14.74
CA LEU A 106 10.10 -15.79 13.90
C LEU A 106 11.07 -16.27 12.81
N ARG A 107 12.30 -15.72 12.74
CA ARG A 107 13.24 -15.94 11.62
C ARG A 107 13.44 -17.40 11.22
N ASN A 108 13.43 -18.32 12.18
CA ASN A 108 13.68 -19.75 11.94
C ASN A 108 12.47 -20.51 11.38
N CYS A 109 11.28 -19.90 11.34
CA CYS A 109 10.07 -20.50 10.79
C CYS A 109 9.37 -19.62 9.75
N MET A 110 10.02 -18.55 9.27
CA MET A 110 9.42 -17.63 8.30
C MET A 110 8.96 -18.31 7.01
N GLU A 111 9.64 -19.37 6.57
CA GLU A 111 9.26 -20.19 5.41
C GLU A 111 7.91 -20.92 5.57
N GLN A 112 7.44 -21.06 6.81
CA GLN A 112 6.14 -21.68 7.13
C GLN A 112 5.04 -20.63 7.34
N ILE A 113 5.35 -19.35 7.15
CA ILE A 113 4.44 -18.24 7.44
C ILE A 113 4.11 -17.48 6.17
N ASN A 114 2.82 -17.38 5.87
CA ASN A 114 2.29 -16.42 4.91
C ASN A 114 1.84 -15.16 5.65
N ILE A 115 2.24 -14.02 5.13
CA ILE A 115 1.85 -12.72 5.68
C ILE A 115 0.81 -12.09 4.76
N THR A 116 -0.28 -11.62 5.34
CA THR A 116 -1.28 -10.83 4.63
C THR A 116 -1.46 -9.50 5.35
N ILE A 117 -1.43 -8.39 4.62
CA ILE A 117 -1.71 -7.06 5.19
C ILE A 117 -2.71 -6.30 4.34
N LEU A 118 -3.71 -5.72 5.00
CA LEU A 118 -4.80 -4.96 4.34
C LEU A 118 -4.43 -3.50 4.07
N ASN A 119 -3.22 -3.08 4.43
CA ASN A 119 -2.75 -1.70 4.37
C ASN A 119 -1.90 -1.47 3.12
N TYR A 120 -1.92 -0.23 2.63
CA TYR A 120 -1.17 0.18 1.46
C TYR A 120 0.29 0.54 1.78
N ASP A 121 0.60 0.86 3.05
CA ASP A 121 1.95 1.23 3.51
C ASP A 121 2.97 0.10 3.35
N LEU A 122 4.26 0.43 3.46
CA LEU A 122 5.37 -0.49 3.20
C LEU A 122 6.08 -0.97 4.48
N LEU A 123 5.41 -0.93 5.64
CA LEU A 123 6.08 -1.24 6.92
C LEU A 123 6.46 -2.72 7.05
N ILE A 124 5.66 -3.65 6.50
CA ILE A 124 5.94 -5.08 6.54
C ILE A 124 7.16 -5.40 5.69
N GLU A 125 7.17 -4.89 4.46
CA GLU A 125 8.25 -4.98 3.48
C GLU A 125 9.56 -4.48 4.08
N LYS A 126 9.55 -3.28 4.65
CA LYS A 126 10.73 -2.67 5.29
C LYS A 126 11.18 -3.46 6.51
N SER A 127 10.26 -4.09 7.24
CA SER A 127 10.59 -4.92 8.40
C SER A 127 11.20 -6.27 8.02
N LEU A 128 10.72 -6.89 6.93
CA LEU A 128 11.29 -8.10 6.36
C LEU A 128 12.70 -7.83 5.84
N ALA A 129 12.86 -6.77 5.03
CA ALA A 129 14.16 -6.37 4.49
C ALA A 129 15.20 -6.09 5.60
N ARG A 130 14.80 -5.43 6.68
CA ARG A 130 15.68 -5.20 7.85
C ARG A 130 16.16 -6.48 8.54
N ASN A 131 15.40 -7.57 8.40
CA ASN A 131 15.74 -8.89 8.93
C ASN A 131 16.44 -9.78 7.89
N GLY A 132 16.82 -9.22 6.73
CA GLY A 132 17.51 -9.96 5.67
C GLY A 132 16.58 -10.82 4.81
N PHE A 133 15.28 -10.59 4.87
CA PHE A 133 14.30 -11.32 4.06
C PHE A 133 13.91 -10.53 2.81
N ASN A 134 13.85 -11.23 1.67
CA ASN A 134 13.20 -10.73 0.47
C ASN A 134 11.68 -10.90 0.60
N VAL A 135 10.94 -10.06 -0.11
CA VAL A 135 9.47 -10.15 -0.20
C VAL A 135 9.09 -10.79 -1.51
N ASP A 136 8.16 -11.74 -1.46
CA ASP A 136 7.54 -12.34 -2.63
C ASP A 136 6.02 -12.05 -2.61
N TYR A 137 5.57 -11.20 -3.54
CA TYR A 137 4.14 -10.88 -3.67
C TYR A 137 3.36 -11.91 -4.50
N ASN A 138 4.07 -12.78 -5.23
CA ASN A 138 3.49 -13.72 -6.19
C ASN A 138 3.58 -15.18 -5.75
N ALA A 139 4.18 -15.44 -4.59
CA ALA A 139 4.43 -16.79 -4.07
C ALA A 139 5.18 -17.68 -5.07
N GLY A 140 6.24 -17.13 -5.67
CA GLY A 140 7.10 -17.80 -6.64
C GLY A 140 8.41 -18.34 -6.05
N ASP A 141 8.43 -18.64 -4.75
CA ASP A 141 9.58 -19.16 -3.99
C ASP A 141 10.83 -18.25 -3.98
N ASN A 142 10.65 -16.92 -4.12
CA ASN A 142 11.76 -15.95 -4.14
C ASN A 142 11.91 -15.12 -2.86
N GLY A 143 11.19 -15.47 -1.79
CA GLY A 143 11.20 -14.73 -0.53
C GLY A 143 10.05 -15.12 0.40
N ILE A 144 9.75 -14.24 1.35
CA ILE A 144 8.62 -14.38 2.25
C ILE A 144 7.35 -13.92 1.55
N ASN A 145 6.35 -14.79 1.52
CA ASN A 145 5.06 -14.53 0.92
C ASN A 145 4.34 -13.36 1.62
N LEU A 146 4.05 -12.31 0.86
CA LEU A 146 3.31 -11.14 1.32
C LEU A 146 2.11 -10.84 0.41
N LEU A 147 0.91 -11.11 0.89
CA LEU A 147 -0.32 -10.79 0.18
C LEU A 147 -0.88 -9.43 0.61
N LYS A 148 -1.18 -8.57 -0.37
CA LYS A 148 -1.80 -7.25 -0.17
C LYS A 148 -3.10 -7.14 -0.96
N PRO A 149 -4.23 -7.67 -0.44
CA PRO A 149 -5.46 -7.84 -1.22
C PRO A 149 -6.13 -6.50 -1.58
N HIS A 150 -5.81 -5.41 -0.87
CA HIS A 150 -6.28 -4.07 -1.22
C HIS A 150 -5.35 -3.32 -2.17
N GLY A 151 -4.21 -3.92 -2.55
CA GLY A 151 -3.14 -3.25 -3.29
C GLY A 151 -2.07 -2.65 -2.37
N SER A 152 -1.14 -1.91 -2.96
CA SER A 152 0.02 -1.34 -2.26
C SER A 152 0.45 -0.01 -2.86
N SER A 153 1.01 0.88 -2.05
CA SER A 153 1.55 2.16 -2.51
C SER A 153 2.78 2.03 -3.43
N ASN A 154 3.42 0.86 -3.49
CA ASN A 154 4.55 0.59 -4.38
C ASN A 154 4.20 -0.26 -5.60
N PHE A 155 2.93 -0.57 -5.84
CA PHE A 155 2.48 -1.32 -7.01
C PHE A 155 2.24 -0.35 -8.17
N LEU A 156 3.17 -0.32 -9.11
CA LEU A 156 3.16 0.64 -10.21
C LEU A 156 2.85 -0.06 -11.54
N PRO A 157 1.72 0.27 -12.20
CA PRO A 157 1.44 -0.21 -13.55
C PRO A 157 2.54 0.19 -14.55
N GLN A 158 2.93 -0.74 -15.41
CA GLN A 158 3.95 -0.56 -16.43
C GLN A 158 3.31 -0.41 -17.80
N LEU A 159 3.51 0.75 -18.43
CA LEU A 159 3.14 0.94 -19.83
C LEU A 159 4.13 0.18 -20.73
N PRO A 160 3.66 -0.67 -21.66
CA PRO A 160 4.52 -1.31 -22.65
C PRO A 160 5.35 -0.28 -23.43
N ASN A 161 6.57 -0.66 -23.79
CA ASN A 161 7.47 0.21 -24.55
C ASN A 161 6.81 0.71 -25.84
N GLY A 162 6.86 2.03 -26.06
CA GLY A 162 6.26 2.68 -27.23
C GLY A 162 4.76 2.95 -27.11
N MET A 163 4.08 2.47 -26.06
CA MET A 163 2.68 2.80 -25.80
C MET A 163 2.56 4.14 -25.07
N VAL A 164 1.78 5.06 -25.64
CA VAL A 164 1.41 6.32 -24.99
C VAL A 164 -0.11 6.31 -24.84
N MET A 165 -0.59 6.25 -23.59
CA MET A 165 -1.98 6.47 -23.26
C MET A 165 -2.10 7.89 -22.70
N SER A 166 -2.79 8.78 -23.40
CA SER A 166 -2.97 10.16 -22.97
C SER A 166 -4.34 10.70 -23.34
N GLY A 167 -4.89 11.57 -22.50
CA GLY A 167 -6.19 12.20 -22.74
C GLY A 167 -7.38 11.27 -22.57
N ASN A 168 -7.18 10.11 -21.94
CA ASN A 168 -8.25 9.18 -21.64
C ASN A 168 -9.01 9.64 -20.40
N THR A 169 -10.32 9.38 -20.35
CA THR A 169 -11.12 9.59 -19.15
C THR A 169 -12.02 8.38 -19.00
N MET A 170 -11.95 7.74 -17.84
CA MET A 170 -12.73 6.56 -17.51
C MET A 170 -13.76 6.93 -16.44
N ILE A 171 -15.04 6.64 -16.70
CA ILE A 171 -16.17 7.02 -15.85
C ILE A 171 -17.13 5.84 -15.73
N GLY A 172 -17.57 5.52 -14.52
CA GLY A 172 -18.62 4.52 -14.29
C GLY A 172 -18.20 3.10 -14.69
N CYS A 173 -16.94 2.75 -14.46
CA CYS A 173 -16.38 1.47 -14.91
C CYS A 173 -16.87 0.32 -14.02
N GLY A 174 -17.87 -0.42 -14.50
CA GLY A 174 -18.44 -1.58 -13.79
C GLY A 174 -17.87 -2.95 -14.22
N THR A 175 -16.84 -2.98 -15.07
CA THR A 175 -16.29 -4.20 -15.66
C THR A 175 -14.82 -4.37 -15.29
N TYR A 176 -14.43 -5.61 -14.96
CA TYR A 176 -13.03 -5.97 -14.77
C TYR A 176 -12.31 -6.02 -16.12
N VAL A 177 -11.17 -5.34 -16.21
CA VAL A 177 -10.22 -5.49 -17.29
C VAL A 177 -8.92 -6.03 -16.72
N GLU A 178 -8.30 -6.96 -17.44
CA GLU A 178 -6.93 -7.35 -17.12
C GLU A 178 -6.04 -6.12 -17.30
N GLY A 179 -5.39 -5.72 -16.20
CA GLY A 179 -4.58 -4.52 -16.15
C GLY A 179 -3.21 -4.69 -16.82
N LEU A 180 -2.41 -3.63 -16.73
CA LEU A 180 -1.02 -3.68 -17.13
C LEU A 180 -0.19 -4.52 -16.16
N GLU A 181 0.95 -5.00 -16.64
CA GLU A 181 1.99 -5.56 -15.76
C GLU A 181 2.27 -4.56 -14.63
N THR A 182 2.39 -5.06 -13.41
CA THR A 182 2.63 -4.22 -12.23
C THR A 182 3.99 -4.52 -11.65
N LYS A 183 4.81 -3.48 -11.45
CA LYS A 183 6.11 -3.59 -10.81
C LYS A 183 6.02 -3.09 -9.37
N ALA A 184 6.49 -3.91 -8.43
CA ALA A 184 6.70 -3.48 -7.05
C ALA A 184 8.07 -2.76 -6.93
N VAL A 185 8.05 -1.46 -6.63
CA VAL A 185 9.28 -0.69 -6.37
C VAL A 185 9.65 -0.68 -4.89
N SER A 186 10.90 -0.30 -4.59
CA SER A 186 11.47 -0.48 -3.25
C SER A 186 11.53 0.82 -2.44
N THR A 187 11.47 1.98 -3.10
CA THR A 187 11.67 3.28 -2.45
C THR A 187 10.49 4.23 -2.65
N ALA A 188 10.29 5.12 -1.66
CA ALA A 188 9.31 6.21 -1.78
C ALA A 188 9.63 7.14 -2.96
N HIS A 189 10.92 7.34 -3.26
CA HIS A 189 11.37 8.17 -4.37
C HIS A 189 10.95 7.59 -5.73
N GLU A 190 11.03 6.27 -5.92
CA GLU A 190 10.53 5.63 -7.15
C GLU A 190 9.01 5.79 -7.30
N VAL A 191 8.25 5.65 -6.20
CA VAL A 191 6.79 5.89 -6.19
C VAL A 191 6.49 7.34 -6.59
N GLU A 192 7.14 8.30 -5.96
CA GLU A 192 6.98 9.73 -6.27
C GLU A 192 7.35 10.04 -7.73
N THR A 193 8.46 9.48 -8.21
CA THR A 193 8.92 9.68 -9.59
C THR A 193 7.88 9.18 -10.58
N TRP A 194 7.32 7.99 -10.36
CA TRP A 194 6.29 7.43 -11.22
C TRP A 194 4.97 8.23 -11.14
N CYS A 195 4.55 8.64 -9.95
CA CYS A 195 3.33 9.42 -9.77
C CYS A 195 3.40 10.80 -10.46
N ASN A 196 4.59 11.40 -10.51
CA ASN A 196 4.85 12.71 -11.11
C ASN A 196 5.23 12.66 -12.59
N ASP A 197 5.43 11.47 -13.18
CA ASP A 197 5.73 11.34 -14.60
C ASP A 197 4.52 11.78 -15.45
N GLN A 198 4.75 12.69 -16.40
CA GLN A 198 3.71 13.16 -17.32
C GLN A 198 3.06 12.05 -18.14
N LYS A 199 3.79 10.95 -18.41
CA LYS A 199 3.23 9.77 -19.09
C LYS A 199 2.17 9.03 -18.28
N THR A 200 2.10 9.28 -16.96
CA THR A 200 1.11 8.68 -16.06
C THR A 200 0.07 9.71 -15.59
N LEU A 201 0.20 10.99 -15.97
CA LEU A 201 -0.61 12.11 -15.45
C LEU A 201 -1.92 12.36 -16.21
N THR A 202 -2.23 11.61 -17.26
CA THR A 202 -3.45 11.80 -18.07
C THR A 202 -4.17 10.51 -18.39
#